data_AF-A0A972MZ62-F1
#
_entry.id   AF-A0A972MZ62-F1
#
_cell.length_a   1.000
_cell.length_b   1.000
_cell.length_c   1.000
_cell.angle_alpha   90.00
_cell.angle_beta   90.00
_cell.angle_gamma   90.00
#
_symmetry.space_group_name_H-M   'P 1'
#
loop_
_entity.id
_entity.type
_entity.pdbx_description
1 polymer ?
#
loop_
_entity_poly.entity_id
_entity_poly.type
_entity_poly.pdbx_seq_one_letter_code
_entity_poly.pdbx_strand_id
1 'polypeptide(L)'
;MAQSLIINAGFHTTAGVKPENQDSVNYSIPKEDSELESKGAIAVIADGVSSSEAAKQASETAVKSFIQDYYSTPDTWSTKKSCQQIISSINSWLYRQGSSQASDLKGWVTTFDAVIFKSATAYIVHIGDSRVYRLRAGELKQLTNDHTTWLNSERSYLSRALGVDTTLQIDFKSVALEEGDVFLLSTDGVHEFIDDKVISELLSSGETEDTISQRLVEKAIANQSNDNLTAQVVRIEQLPSKTKEEVYNKLSQLPFPPELEPGMKIDGYEIIQEINLSARSQIYLAKDTETGQELVLKTPSQNYSDDPWYLDGFVREEWIGQRLSHPGLMKTYKSNRPKQFLYFTTEYIKGQTISQWIIDNPNPPVKMVRELTTQLASALRSLHRQDVIHQDLKSDNVLITCEGRIKIIDFGAVHAAGLAELASVLDRQHPEGTLNYTAPEYMMNVHAGKNADLFSLGVIAYEMLTGEYPYKEKRINQFELKNYSHMQYISARKRRPDIPAWIDTALKKACAPDPAKRYRLLSEFIHDLNTPKDIEDTEHFKPLLERNPVLFWQATTTLSVVVNIGLLWYFM
;
A
#
# COMPACT_ATOMS: atom_id res chain seq x y z
N MET A 1 7.93 -20.89 -22.20
CA MET A 1 7.01 -21.51 -21.22
C MET A 1 7.30 -20.81 -19.91
N ALA A 2 6.27 -20.29 -19.26
CA ALA A 2 6.36 -19.61 -17.98
C ALA A 2 7.06 -20.50 -16.95
N GLN A 3 8.11 -20.00 -16.32
CA GLN A 3 8.66 -20.66 -15.15
C GLN A 3 7.86 -20.17 -13.95
N SER A 4 7.07 -21.05 -13.33
CA SER A 4 6.43 -20.80 -12.04
C SER A 4 7.42 -21.00 -10.90
N LEU A 5 7.07 -20.49 -9.72
CA LEU A 5 7.79 -20.79 -8.48
C LEU A 5 7.62 -22.28 -8.18
N ILE A 6 8.71 -23.04 -8.17
CA ILE A 6 8.70 -24.46 -7.78
C ILE A 6 9.45 -24.59 -6.47
N ILE A 7 8.74 -25.08 -5.46
CA ILE A 7 9.25 -25.29 -4.12
C ILE A 7 8.95 -26.72 -3.70
N ASN A 8 9.94 -27.38 -3.14
CA ASN A 8 9.76 -28.64 -2.43
C ASN A 8 9.83 -28.36 -0.93
N ALA A 9 8.91 -28.95 -0.17
CA ALA A 9 8.84 -28.77 1.27
C ALA A 9 8.52 -30.09 1.96
N GLY A 10 9.17 -30.32 3.09
CA GLY A 10 8.99 -31.51 3.92
C GLY A 10 9.21 -31.17 5.39
N PHE A 11 8.66 -31.97 6.28
CA PHE A 11 8.84 -31.76 7.71
C PHE A 11 8.75 -33.06 8.51
N HIS A 12 9.35 -33.03 9.70
CA HIS A 12 9.20 -34.09 10.69
C HIS A 12 9.03 -33.44 12.07
N THR A 13 8.08 -33.96 12.85
CA THR A 13 7.78 -33.48 14.20
C THR A 13 7.48 -34.67 15.10
N THR A 14 7.99 -34.65 16.34
CA THR A 14 7.80 -35.73 17.30
C THR A 14 7.80 -35.21 18.73
N ALA A 15 7.08 -35.92 19.60
CA ALA A 15 7.09 -35.66 21.03
C ALA A 15 8.47 -35.91 21.68
N GLY A 16 9.33 -36.69 21.01
CA GLY A 16 10.64 -37.07 21.55
C GLY A 16 10.47 -37.91 22.81
N VAL A 17 11.06 -37.44 23.91
CA VAL A 17 10.93 -38.08 25.24
C VAL A 17 9.73 -37.57 26.05
N LYS A 18 9.06 -36.50 25.60
CA LYS A 18 7.87 -35.94 26.25
C LYS A 18 6.63 -36.80 25.95
N PRO A 19 5.61 -36.80 26.84
CA PRO A 19 4.40 -37.59 26.65
C PRO A 19 3.49 -37.07 25.51
N GLU A 20 3.64 -35.80 25.15
CA GLU A 20 2.85 -35.14 24.11
C GLU A 20 3.76 -34.24 23.27
N ASN A 21 3.45 -34.14 21.98
CA ASN A 21 4.06 -33.18 21.08
C ASN A 21 3.32 -31.84 21.17
N GLN A 22 3.99 -30.82 21.68
CA GLN A 22 3.46 -29.46 21.80
C GLN A 22 3.84 -28.58 20.60
N ASP A 23 4.72 -29.06 19.72
CA ASP A 23 5.06 -28.38 18.48
C ASP A 23 3.97 -28.58 17.42
N SER A 24 3.85 -27.59 16.54
CA SER A 24 3.01 -27.65 15.36
C SER A 24 3.77 -27.09 14.16
N VAL A 25 3.65 -27.77 13.03
CA VAL A 25 4.34 -27.41 11.78
C VAL A 25 3.46 -27.73 10.59
N ASN A 26 3.48 -26.89 9.58
CA ASN A 26 2.81 -27.16 8.32
C ASN A 26 3.36 -26.28 7.19
N TYR A 27 3.00 -26.59 5.96
CA TYR A 27 3.23 -25.74 4.81
C TYR A 27 2.02 -25.74 3.88
N SER A 28 1.93 -24.75 3.01
CA SER A 28 0.90 -24.67 1.99
C SER A 28 1.50 -24.11 0.71
N ILE A 29 1.39 -24.89 -0.37
CA ILE A 29 1.78 -24.51 -1.72
C ILE A 29 0.50 -24.51 -2.56
N PRO A 30 -0.01 -23.32 -2.96
CA PRO A 30 -1.22 -23.22 -3.77
C PRO A 30 -1.11 -24.03 -5.06
N LYS A 31 -2.20 -24.70 -5.44
CA LYS A 31 -2.28 -25.44 -6.72
C LYS A 31 -2.61 -24.52 -7.90
N GLU A 32 -3.25 -23.38 -7.63
CA GLU A 32 -3.60 -22.39 -8.64
C GLU A 32 -2.47 -21.38 -8.81
N ASP A 33 -1.95 -21.24 -10.04
CA ASP A 33 -0.85 -20.33 -10.35
C ASP A 33 -1.16 -18.89 -9.93
N SER A 34 -2.41 -18.43 -10.07
CA SER A 34 -2.81 -17.07 -9.69
C SER A 34 -2.68 -16.78 -8.20
N GLU A 35 -2.97 -17.77 -7.34
CA GLU A 35 -2.85 -17.63 -5.88
C GLU A 35 -1.38 -17.75 -5.46
N LEU A 36 -0.62 -18.67 -6.07
CA LEU A 36 0.84 -18.76 -5.87
C LEU A 36 1.56 -17.47 -6.29
N GLU A 37 1.13 -16.80 -7.35
CA GLU A 37 1.69 -15.52 -7.80
C GLU A 37 1.34 -14.32 -6.91
N SER A 38 0.10 -14.26 -6.41
CA SER A 38 -0.38 -13.14 -5.60
C SER A 38 0.02 -13.27 -4.12
N LYS A 39 -0.01 -14.48 -3.58
CA LYS A 39 0.20 -14.81 -2.16
C LYS A 39 1.49 -15.57 -1.88
N GLY A 40 1.98 -16.38 -2.81
CA GLY A 40 3.17 -17.20 -2.60
C GLY A 40 2.89 -18.50 -1.87
N ALA A 41 3.94 -19.25 -1.56
CA ALA A 41 3.89 -20.44 -0.73
C ALA A 41 4.27 -20.11 0.72
N ILE A 42 3.77 -20.89 1.68
CA ILE A 42 3.93 -20.66 3.12
C ILE A 42 4.57 -21.88 3.77
N ALA A 43 5.55 -21.66 4.64
CA ALA A 43 6.06 -22.63 5.61
C ALA A 43 5.94 -22.03 7.02
N VAL A 44 5.41 -22.77 7.99
CA VAL A 44 5.14 -22.29 9.35
C VAL A 44 5.51 -23.35 10.38
N ILE A 45 6.12 -22.91 11.48
CA ILE A 45 6.41 -23.69 12.68
C ILE A 45 5.98 -22.88 13.92
N ALA A 46 5.52 -23.57 14.97
CA ALA A 46 5.21 -22.99 16.25
C ALA A 46 5.52 -24.01 17.36
N ASP A 47 6.20 -23.55 18.40
CA ASP A 47 6.52 -24.33 19.59
C ASP A 47 5.61 -23.91 20.75
N GLY A 48 4.91 -24.87 21.33
CA GLY A 48 4.04 -24.63 22.47
C GLY A 48 4.85 -24.52 23.77
N VAL A 49 4.76 -23.39 24.46
CA VAL A 49 5.56 -23.18 25.68
C VAL A 49 5.11 -24.16 26.78
N SER A 50 5.98 -25.11 27.17
CA SER A 50 5.62 -26.21 28.08
C SER A 50 5.11 -25.79 29.47
N SER A 51 5.35 -24.55 29.90
CA SER A 51 4.77 -24.00 31.14
C SER A 51 3.28 -23.62 31.02
N SER A 52 2.71 -23.72 29.82
CA SER A 52 1.35 -23.34 29.47
C SER A 52 0.42 -24.56 29.46
N GLU A 53 -0.76 -24.46 30.11
CA GLU A 53 -1.72 -25.57 30.22
C GLU A 53 -2.24 -26.07 28.86
N ALA A 54 -2.31 -25.19 27.85
CA ALA A 54 -2.80 -25.50 26.51
C ALA A 54 -1.75 -25.20 25.41
N ALA A 55 -0.48 -25.50 25.71
CA ALA A 55 0.66 -25.27 24.82
C ALA A 55 0.44 -25.83 23.40
N LYS A 56 0.02 -27.10 23.30
CA LYS A 56 -0.29 -27.76 22.03
C LYS A 56 -1.44 -27.09 21.28
N GLN A 57 -2.51 -26.74 21.97
CA GLN A 57 -3.66 -26.10 21.33
C GLN A 57 -3.30 -24.70 20.84
N ALA A 58 -2.42 -23.98 21.54
CA ALA A 58 -1.92 -22.68 21.12
C ALA A 58 -1.09 -22.78 19.84
N SER A 59 -0.10 -23.67 19.78
CA SER A 59 0.77 -23.87 18.60
C SER A 59 -0.03 -24.37 17.39
N GLU A 60 -0.91 -25.36 17.57
CA GLU A 60 -1.80 -25.85 16.51
C GLU A 60 -2.72 -24.76 15.96
N THR A 61 -3.31 -23.94 16.85
CA THR A 61 -4.22 -22.87 16.43
C THR A 61 -3.46 -21.79 15.68
N ALA A 62 -2.26 -21.42 16.12
CA ALA A 62 -1.44 -20.42 15.45
C ALA A 62 -1.08 -20.84 14.02
N VAL A 63 -0.59 -22.07 13.83
CA VAL A 63 -0.21 -22.60 12.50
C VAL A 63 -1.43 -22.71 11.58
N LYS A 64 -2.52 -23.34 12.05
CA LYS A 64 -3.73 -23.56 11.23
C LYS A 64 -4.38 -22.23 10.82
N SER A 65 -4.56 -21.33 11.78
CA SER A 65 -5.21 -20.03 11.52
C SER A 65 -4.37 -19.17 10.59
N PHE A 66 -3.04 -19.15 10.75
CA PHE A 66 -2.17 -18.33 9.91
C PHE A 66 -2.27 -18.72 8.43
N ILE A 67 -2.17 -20.02 8.12
CA ILE A 67 -2.26 -20.51 6.73
C ILE A 67 -3.63 -20.18 6.14
N GLN A 68 -4.72 -20.45 6.88
CA GLN A 68 -6.08 -20.24 6.39
C GLN A 68 -6.39 -18.75 6.15
N ASP A 69 -6.00 -17.89 7.09
CA ASP A 69 -6.31 -16.45 7.02
C ASP A 69 -5.41 -15.73 6.01
N TYR A 70 -4.18 -16.20 5.79
CA TYR A 70 -3.24 -15.56 4.86
C TYR A 70 -3.74 -15.54 3.43
N TYR A 71 -4.20 -16.67 2.90
CA TYR A 71 -4.74 -16.74 1.54
C TYR A 71 -6.06 -15.96 1.39
N SER A 72 -6.77 -15.73 2.50
CA SER A 72 -8.00 -14.94 2.53
C SER A 72 -7.77 -13.42 2.59
N THR A 73 -6.52 -12.95 2.73
CA THR A 73 -6.23 -11.51 2.79
C THR A 73 -6.44 -10.81 1.43
N PRO A 74 -6.71 -9.50 1.39
CA PRO A 74 -6.80 -8.76 0.12
C PRO A 74 -5.51 -8.82 -0.70
N ASP A 75 -5.60 -9.01 -2.02
CA ASP A 75 -4.45 -9.01 -2.95
C ASP A 75 -3.66 -7.68 -2.98
N THR A 76 -4.31 -6.59 -2.61
CA THR A 76 -3.71 -5.26 -2.63
C THR A 76 -2.78 -5.00 -1.43
N TRP A 77 -2.90 -5.81 -0.37
CA TRP A 77 -2.05 -5.69 0.81
C TRP A 77 -0.65 -6.22 0.52
N SER A 78 0.35 -5.58 1.13
CA SER A 78 1.72 -6.10 1.14
C SER A 78 1.80 -7.40 1.93
N THR A 79 2.82 -8.20 1.65
CA THR A 79 3.06 -9.46 2.39
C THR A 79 3.23 -9.15 3.88
N LYS A 80 4.01 -8.10 4.19
CA LYS A 80 4.21 -7.59 5.55
C LYS A 80 2.91 -7.27 6.28
N LYS A 81 2.03 -6.49 5.65
CA LYS A 81 0.77 -6.09 6.27
C LYS A 81 -0.14 -7.28 6.54
N SER A 82 -0.22 -8.20 5.58
CA SER A 82 -1.00 -9.44 5.70
C SER A 82 -0.55 -10.22 6.93
N CYS A 83 0.76 -10.49 7.06
CA CYS A 83 1.33 -11.17 8.22
C CYS A 83 1.06 -10.43 9.55
N GLN A 84 1.29 -9.11 9.59
CA GLN A 84 1.07 -8.31 10.80
C GLN A 84 -0.39 -8.36 11.28
N GLN A 85 -1.34 -8.23 10.36
CA GLN A 85 -2.76 -8.22 10.71
C GLN A 85 -3.26 -9.57 11.22
N ILE A 86 -2.82 -10.66 10.58
CA ILE A 86 -3.19 -12.03 10.95
C ILE A 86 -2.59 -12.37 12.31
N ILE A 87 -1.29 -12.14 12.50
CA ILE A 87 -0.61 -12.45 13.75
C ILE A 87 -1.17 -11.63 14.91
N SER A 88 -1.47 -10.34 14.70
CA SER A 88 -2.12 -9.51 15.72
C SER A 88 -3.48 -10.09 16.14
N SER A 89 -4.23 -10.65 15.18
CA SER A 89 -5.54 -11.26 15.40
C SER A 89 -5.41 -12.61 16.13
N ILE A 90 -4.46 -13.47 15.74
CA ILE A 90 -4.12 -14.73 16.43
C ILE A 90 -3.68 -14.44 17.88
N ASN A 91 -2.77 -13.48 18.07
CA ASN A 91 -2.29 -13.07 19.40
C ASN A 91 -3.45 -12.60 20.30
N SER A 92 -4.34 -11.75 19.76
CA SER A 92 -5.50 -11.25 20.50
C SER A 92 -6.49 -12.35 20.86
N TRP A 93 -6.59 -13.40 20.06
CA TRP A 93 -7.42 -14.57 20.34
C TRP A 93 -6.79 -15.45 21.42
N LEU A 94 -5.51 -15.83 21.28
CA LEU A 94 -4.77 -16.63 22.26
C LEU A 94 -4.72 -15.95 23.63
N TYR A 95 -4.43 -14.65 23.67
CA TYR A 95 -4.41 -13.86 24.90
C TYR A 95 -5.76 -13.87 25.63
N ARG A 96 -6.88 -13.73 24.89
CA ARG A 96 -8.23 -13.79 25.47
C ARG A 96 -8.57 -15.17 26.01
N GLN A 97 -8.17 -16.22 25.31
CA GLN A 97 -8.38 -17.59 25.75
C GLN A 97 -7.60 -17.87 27.05
N GLY A 98 -6.33 -17.48 27.11
CA GLY A 98 -5.49 -17.60 28.30
C GLY A 98 -5.94 -16.75 29.50
N SER A 99 -6.61 -15.61 29.27
CA SER A 99 -7.13 -14.74 30.34
C SER A 99 -8.47 -15.20 30.93
N SER A 100 -9.13 -16.19 30.31
CA SER A 100 -10.45 -16.68 30.71
C SER A 100 -10.40 -17.83 31.73
N GLN A 101 -9.21 -18.41 31.98
CA GLN A 101 -8.98 -19.47 32.95
C GLN A 101 -8.48 -18.88 34.28
N ALA A 102 -9.05 -19.34 35.40
CA ALA A 102 -8.85 -18.78 36.74
C ALA A 102 -7.52 -19.19 37.41
N SER A 103 -6.50 -19.61 36.65
CA SER A 103 -5.17 -19.98 37.16
C SER A 103 -4.14 -18.88 36.86
N ASP A 104 -3.18 -18.68 37.77
CA ASP A 104 -2.10 -17.67 37.66
C ASP A 104 -1.09 -17.95 36.50
N LEU A 105 -1.32 -19.00 35.71
CA LEU A 105 -0.51 -19.39 34.55
C LEU A 105 -1.25 -19.02 33.26
N LYS A 106 -0.69 -18.10 32.45
CA LYS A 106 -1.22 -17.74 31.13
C LYS A 106 -1.24 -19.00 30.24
N GLY A 107 -2.43 -19.55 30.00
CA GLY A 107 -2.59 -20.93 29.50
C GLY A 107 -2.46 -21.16 27.99
N TRP A 108 -2.30 -20.12 27.16
CA TRP A 108 -2.27 -20.26 25.69
C TRP A 108 -1.10 -19.47 25.08
N VAL A 109 0.11 -20.01 25.21
CA VAL A 109 1.36 -19.35 24.78
C VAL A 109 2.17 -20.22 23.84
N THR A 110 2.67 -19.65 22.74
CA THR A 110 3.47 -20.35 21.73
C THR A 110 4.44 -19.41 21.01
N THR A 111 5.57 -19.93 20.54
CA THR A 111 6.45 -19.25 19.57
C THR A 111 5.79 -19.27 18.19
N PHE A 112 6.33 -18.48 17.25
CA PHE A 112 5.80 -18.48 15.90
C PHE A 112 6.84 -18.03 14.88
N ASP A 113 7.12 -18.91 13.92
CA ASP A 113 7.95 -18.62 12.76
C ASP A 113 7.23 -18.98 11.47
N ALA A 114 7.24 -18.05 10.52
CA ALA A 114 6.69 -18.28 9.19
C ALA A 114 7.62 -17.71 8.12
N VAL A 115 7.73 -18.44 7.01
CA VAL A 115 8.39 -17.97 5.79
C VAL A 115 7.40 -18.02 4.63
N ILE A 116 7.20 -16.87 4.01
CA ILE A 116 6.38 -16.73 2.80
C ILE A 116 7.32 -16.58 1.61
N PHE A 117 7.27 -17.52 0.69
CA PHE A 117 8.03 -17.51 -0.55
C PHE A 117 7.15 -16.95 -1.66
N LYS A 118 7.43 -15.72 -2.09
CA LYS A 118 6.62 -15.02 -3.08
C LYS A 118 7.54 -14.30 -4.07
N SER A 119 7.34 -14.57 -5.36
CA SER A 119 8.26 -14.09 -6.41
C SER A 119 9.70 -14.55 -6.11
N ALA A 120 10.68 -13.65 -6.23
CA ALA A 120 12.08 -13.88 -5.87
C ALA A 120 12.42 -13.42 -4.44
N THR A 121 11.48 -13.44 -3.50
CA THR A 121 11.68 -12.96 -2.13
C THR A 121 11.08 -13.93 -1.09
N ALA A 122 11.83 -14.21 -0.03
CA ALA A 122 11.32 -14.82 1.18
C ALA A 122 11.04 -13.75 2.23
N TYR A 123 9.81 -13.74 2.75
CA TYR A 123 9.37 -12.87 3.83
C TYR A 123 9.28 -13.69 5.11
N ILE A 124 10.08 -13.32 6.10
CA ILE A 124 10.25 -14.06 7.35
C ILE A 124 9.55 -13.29 8.45
N VAL A 125 8.76 -14.01 9.23
CA VAL A 125 8.02 -13.51 10.37
C VAL A 125 8.40 -14.33 11.58
N HIS A 126 8.89 -13.68 12.63
CA HIS A 126 9.53 -14.36 13.75
C HIS A 126 9.12 -13.79 15.10
N ILE A 127 8.79 -14.70 16.04
CA ILE A 127 8.44 -14.43 17.42
C ILE A 127 8.89 -15.62 18.29
N GLY A 128 9.85 -15.40 19.17
CA GLY A 128 10.31 -16.43 20.12
C GLY A 128 11.73 -16.88 19.84
N ASP A 129 12.02 -18.15 20.05
CA ASP A 129 13.36 -18.76 19.98
C ASP A 129 13.48 -19.90 18.98
N SER A 130 12.40 -20.24 18.28
CA SER A 130 12.49 -21.02 17.05
C SER A 130 13.34 -20.29 16.00
N ARG A 131 14.03 -21.04 15.13
CA ARG A 131 15.04 -20.48 14.23
C ARG A 131 14.74 -20.77 12.77
N VAL A 132 15.00 -19.76 11.94
CA VAL A 132 14.99 -19.90 10.47
C VAL A 132 16.42 -19.74 9.94
N TYR A 133 16.91 -20.75 9.25
CA TYR A 133 18.20 -20.77 8.58
C TYR A 133 18.03 -20.76 7.06
N ARG A 134 19.04 -20.25 6.35
CA ARG A 134 19.20 -20.41 4.90
C ARG A 134 20.58 -20.95 4.58
N LEU A 135 20.61 -22.05 3.85
CA LEU A 135 21.80 -22.56 3.18
C LEU A 135 21.85 -22.02 1.75
N ARG A 136 22.93 -21.30 1.41
CA ARG A 136 23.21 -20.84 0.04
C ARG A 136 24.68 -21.06 -0.26
N ALA A 137 24.98 -21.74 -1.37
CA ALA A 137 26.36 -22.01 -1.81
C ALA A 137 27.26 -22.59 -0.70
N GLY A 138 26.70 -23.46 0.16
CA GLY A 138 27.41 -24.09 1.29
C GLY A 138 27.50 -23.24 2.58
N GLU A 139 27.05 -21.99 2.56
CA GLU A 139 27.00 -21.13 3.75
C GLU A 139 25.64 -21.24 4.44
N LEU A 140 25.62 -21.78 5.65
CA LEU A 140 24.44 -21.81 6.52
C LEU A 140 24.37 -20.50 7.31
N LYS A 141 23.29 -19.74 7.15
CA LYS A 141 23.07 -18.46 7.82
C LYS A 141 21.76 -18.44 8.58
N GLN A 142 21.83 -18.17 9.88
CA GLN A 142 20.65 -17.88 10.69
C GLN A 142 20.05 -16.52 10.28
N LEU A 143 18.74 -16.50 10.04
CA LEU A 143 18.01 -15.32 9.57
C LEU A 143 17.20 -14.62 10.65
N THR A 144 16.84 -15.33 11.72
CA THR A 144 16.13 -14.84 12.92
C THR A 144 17.09 -14.56 14.08
N ASN A 145 16.64 -13.83 15.10
CA ASN A 145 17.40 -13.60 16.32
C ASN A 145 16.55 -14.02 17.51
N ASP A 146 17.05 -14.93 18.33
CA ASP A 146 16.27 -15.53 19.42
C ASP A 146 15.81 -14.47 20.45
N HIS A 147 14.54 -14.52 20.83
CA HIS A 147 13.92 -13.62 21.79
C HIS A 147 13.97 -14.16 23.22
N THR A 148 15.15 -14.56 23.70
CA THR A 148 15.35 -15.09 25.06
C THR A 148 16.01 -14.06 26.00
N THR A 149 15.55 -14.00 27.25
CA THR A 149 16.22 -13.25 28.32
C THR A 149 16.69 -14.22 29.40
N TRP A 150 17.97 -14.11 29.77
CA TRP A 150 18.57 -14.93 30.83
C TRP A 150 18.30 -14.28 32.20
N LEU A 151 17.59 -15.00 33.08
CA LEU A 151 17.38 -14.56 34.46
C LEU A 151 18.55 -14.96 35.37
N ASN A 152 19.22 -16.08 35.07
CA ASN A 152 20.44 -16.64 35.69
C ASN A 152 21.09 -17.63 34.70
N SER A 153 22.25 -18.22 35.02
CA SER A 153 23.00 -19.18 34.18
C SER A 153 22.27 -20.49 33.83
N GLU A 154 21.04 -20.71 34.30
CA GLU A 154 20.28 -21.96 34.14
C GLU A 154 18.82 -21.78 33.67
N ARG A 155 18.30 -20.54 33.53
CA ARG A 155 16.90 -20.31 33.12
C ARG A 155 16.77 -19.17 32.12
N SER A 156 16.46 -19.51 30.88
CA SER A 156 15.98 -18.61 29.84
C SER A 156 14.45 -18.45 29.96
N TYR A 157 13.93 -17.25 29.71
CA TYR A 157 12.50 -17.00 29.52
C TYR A 157 12.28 -16.31 28.18
N LEU A 158 11.18 -16.66 27.50
CA LEU A 158 10.76 -16.03 26.26
C LEU A 158 10.38 -14.57 26.51
N SER A 159 11.19 -13.64 26.01
CA SER A 159 10.87 -12.21 26.07
C SER A 159 9.71 -11.82 25.16
N ARG A 160 9.41 -12.65 24.14
CA ARG A 160 8.32 -12.48 23.19
C ARG A 160 7.73 -13.84 22.80
N ALA A 161 6.41 -13.96 22.89
CA ALA A 161 5.65 -15.12 22.41
C ALA A 161 4.20 -14.71 22.14
N LEU A 162 3.49 -15.47 21.31
CA LEU A 162 2.06 -15.25 21.08
C LEU A 162 1.25 -15.57 22.33
N GLY A 163 0.22 -14.78 22.60
CA GLY A 163 -0.69 -14.97 23.73
C GLY A 163 -0.18 -14.44 25.07
N VAL A 164 1.03 -13.90 25.14
CA VAL A 164 1.61 -13.34 26.38
C VAL A 164 1.03 -11.97 26.72
N ASP A 165 0.92 -11.07 25.75
CA ASP A 165 0.44 -9.69 25.92
C ASP A 165 -0.52 -9.30 24.79
N THR A 166 -1.38 -8.33 25.04
CA THR A 166 -2.21 -7.63 24.06
C THR A 166 -1.38 -6.92 22.98
N THR A 167 -0.18 -6.44 23.33
CA THR A 167 0.72 -5.78 22.38
C THR A 167 1.86 -6.71 22.00
N LEU A 168 2.06 -6.89 20.70
CA LEU A 168 3.04 -7.83 20.16
C LEU A 168 3.98 -7.12 19.20
N GLN A 169 5.27 -7.25 19.45
CA GLN A 169 6.30 -6.83 18.52
C GLN A 169 6.72 -8.04 17.68
N ILE A 170 6.53 -7.91 16.37
CA ILE A 170 6.82 -8.96 15.40
C ILE A 170 8.09 -8.57 14.66
N ASP A 171 9.07 -9.48 14.62
CA ASP A 171 10.23 -9.29 13.75
C ASP A 171 9.84 -9.71 12.33
N PHE A 172 9.99 -8.78 11.39
CA PHE A 172 9.67 -9.00 9.98
C PHE A 172 10.88 -8.66 9.12
N LYS A 173 11.31 -9.62 8.29
CA LYS A 173 12.50 -9.48 7.43
C LYS A 173 12.20 -9.98 6.02
N SER A 174 12.80 -9.37 5.02
CA SER A 174 12.73 -9.83 3.63
C SER A 174 14.13 -10.14 3.10
N VAL A 175 14.29 -11.28 2.45
CA VAL A 175 15.56 -11.71 1.82
C VAL A 175 15.32 -12.13 0.36
N ALA A 176 16.24 -11.78 -0.54
CA ALA A 176 16.18 -12.21 -1.92
C ALA A 176 16.44 -13.72 -2.03
N LEU A 177 15.69 -14.40 -2.89
CA LEU A 177 15.85 -15.83 -3.18
C LEU A 177 16.79 -16.06 -4.36
N GLU A 178 17.48 -17.19 -4.33
CA GLU A 178 18.22 -17.77 -5.45
C GLU A 178 17.76 -19.21 -5.68
N GLU A 179 17.84 -19.69 -6.92
CA GLU A 179 17.60 -21.11 -7.23
C GLU A 179 18.62 -21.98 -6.50
N GLY A 180 18.15 -23.05 -5.88
CA GLY A 180 18.94 -23.92 -5.01
C GLY A 180 19.05 -23.47 -3.55
N ASP A 181 18.48 -22.32 -3.17
CA ASP A 181 18.37 -21.95 -1.76
C ASP A 181 17.61 -23.03 -0.97
N VAL A 182 18.13 -23.37 0.22
CA VAL A 182 17.45 -24.27 1.16
C VAL A 182 17.19 -23.55 2.47
N PHE A 183 15.95 -23.54 2.93
CA PHE A 183 15.52 -22.99 4.19
C PHE A 183 15.26 -24.12 5.19
N LEU A 184 15.68 -23.91 6.44
CA LEU A 184 15.38 -24.78 7.57
C LEU A 184 14.67 -23.97 8.64
N LEU A 185 13.48 -24.43 9.05
CA LEU A 185 12.79 -23.95 10.25
C LEU A 185 12.93 -25.04 11.32
N SER A 186 13.38 -24.68 12.53
CA SER A 186 13.60 -25.66 13.61
C SER A 186 13.28 -25.12 15.00
N THR A 187 12.79 -26.01 15.87
CA THR A 187 12.67 -25.78 17.32
C THR A 187 13.98 -26.06 18.06
N ASP A 188 14.09 -25.58 19.30
CA ASP A 188 15.26 -25.71 20.18
C ASP A 188 15.65 -27.18 20.42
N GLY A 189 14.66 -28.06 20.52
CA GLY A 189 14.84 -29.51 20.62
C GLY A 189 15.64 -30.11 19.46
N VAL A 190 15.77 -29.43 18.32
CA VAL A 190 16.65 -29.82 17.22
C VAL A 190 17.93 -28.99 17.19
N HIS A 191 17.83 -27.66 17.12
CA HIS A 191 18.98 -26.82 16.81
C HIS A 191 19.94 -26.57 17.99
N GLU A 192 19.54 -26.84 19.23
CA GLU A 192 20.47 -26.83 20.37
C GLU A 192 21.30 -28.12 20.49
N PHE A 193 20.85 -29.20 19.83
CA PHE A 193 21.44 -30.54 19.95
C PHE A 193 22.24 -30.96 18.71
N ILE A 194 22.32 -30.11 17.67
CA ILE A 194 23.04 -30.42 16.43
C ILE A 194 23.91 -29.22 16.05
N ASP A 195 25.19 -29.47 15.75
CA ASP A 195 26.10 -28.44 15.25
C ASP A 195 25.71 -27.96 13.84
N ASP A 196 25.88 -26.66 13.58
CA ASP A 196 25.63 -26.02 12.28
C ASP A 196 26.33 -26.72 11.11
N LYS A 197 27.51 -27.32 11.33
CA LYS A 197 28.22 -28.10 10.30
C LYS A 197 27.43 -29.33 9.88
N VAL A 198 26.88 -30.06 10.85
CA VAL A 198 26.06 -31.26 10.59
C VAL A 198 24.76 -30.86 9.92
N ILE A 199 24.16 -29.73 10.32
CA ILE A 199 22.98 -29.18 9.65
C ILE A 199 23.29 -28.88 8.17
N SER A 200 24.38 -28.18 7.89
CA SER A 200 24.80 -27.84 6.53
C SER A 200 25.07 -29.08 5.67
N GLU A 201 25.72 -30.11 6.22
CA GLU A 201 25.96 -31.39 5.55
C GLU A 201 24.66 -32.12 5.19
N LEU A 202 23.69 -32.17 6.13
CA LEU A 202 22.40 -32.82 5.91
C LEU A 202 21.54 -32.07 4.88
N LEU A 203 21.49 -30.73 4.95
CA LEU A 203 20.75 -29.92 3.98
C LEU A 203 21.33 -30.03 2.55
N SER A 204 22.62 -30.39 2.45
CA SER A 204 23.34 -30.59 1.18
C SER A 204 23.30 -32.03 0.65
N SER A 205 22.64 -32.98 1.34
CA SER A 205 22.74 -34.41 1.05
C SER A 205 22.07 -34.87 -0.27
N GLY A 206 21.33 -33.99 -0.94
CA GLY A 206 20.55 -34.29 -2.15
C GLY A 206 19.35 -35.21 -1.90
N GLU A 207 19.04 -35.51 -0.64
CA GLU A 207 17.85 -36.27 -0.25
C GLU A 207 16.58 -35.40 -0.29
N THR A 208 15.42 -36.04 -0.23
CA THR A 208 14.12 -35.34 -0.15
C THR A 208 13.99 -34.55 1.14
N GLU A 209 13.21 -33.46 1.12
CA GLU A 209 13.03 -32.56 2.25
C GLU A 209 12.48 -33.29 3.49
N ASP A 210 11.55 -34.23 3.31
CA ASP A 210 11.03 -35.07 4.41
C ASP A 210 12.11 -35.96 5.02
N THR A 211 12.98 -36.56 4.18
CA THR A 211 14.08 -37.40 4.66
C THR A 211 15.11 -36.57 5.42
N ILE A 212 15.45 -35.38 4.92
CA ILE A 212 16.39 -34.47 5.60
C ILE A 212 15.81 -34.04 6.95
N SER A 213 14.53 -33.62 6.98
CA SER A 213 13.83 -33.28 8.22
C SER A 213 13.83 -34.42 9.23
N GLN A 214 13.54 -35.66 8.79
CA GLN A 214 13.58 -36.83 9.65
C GLN A 214 14.99 -37.09 10.19
N ARG A 215 16.02 -37.05 9.34
CA ARG A 215 17.42 -37.27 9.74
C ARG A 215 17.93 -36.21 10.72
N LEU A 216 17.51 -34.95 10.57
CA LEU A 216 17.79 -33.90 11.54
C LEU A 216 17.21 -34.27 12.91
N VAL A 217 15.93 -34.63 12.98
CA VAL A 217 15.28 -35.03 14.23
C VAL A 217 15.92 -36.28 14.85
N GLU A 218 16.19 -37.32 14.05
CA GLU A 218 16.86 -38.55 14.50
C GLU A 218 18.25 -38.26 15.07
N LYS A 219 18.98 -37.32 14.46
CA LYS A 219 20.31 -36.91 14.93
C LYS A 219 20.23 -36.17 16.27
N ALA A 220 19.26 -35.28 16.45
CA ALA A 220 19.02 -34.62 17.74
C ALA A 220 18.60 -35.63 18.84
N ILE A 221 17.76 -36.61 18.51
CA ILE A 221 17.40 -37.70 19.44
C ILE A 221 18.65 -38.51 19.82
N ALA A 222 19.50 -38.86 18.85
CA ALA A 222 20.76 -39.56 19.11
C ALA A 222 21.72 -38.75 20.00
N ASN A 223 21.65 -37.42 19.91
CA ASN A 223 22.37 -36.48 20.76
C ASN A 223 21.65 -36.17 22.09
N GLN A 224 20.64 -36.97 22.46
CA GLN A 224 19.93 -36.93 23.74
C GLN A 224 19.10 -35.67 23.98
N SER A 225 18.49 -35.13 22.91
CA SER A 225 17.47 -34.09 23.05
C SER A 225 16.35 -34.51 24.00
N ASN A 226 15.96 -33.58 24.88
CA ASN A 226 14.98 -33.77 25.94
C ASN A 226 13.68 -32.97 25.73
N ASP A 227 13.51 -32.34 24.56
CA ASP A 227 12.34 -31.54 24.21
C ASP A 227 11.49 -32.19 23.09
N ASN A 228 10.42 -31.52 22.67
CA ASN A 228 9.75 -31.75 21.40
C ASN A 228 10.69 -31.34 20.27
N LEU A 229 10.66 -32.11 19.17
CA LEU A 229 11.59 -31.93 18.08
C LEU A 229 10.84 -31.72 16.79
N THR A 230 11.08 -30.57 16.17
CA THR A 230 10.48 -30.25 14.88
C THR A 230 11.50 -29.62 13.93
N ALA A 231 11.55 -30.15 12.71
CA ALA A 231 12.37 -29.62 11.63
C ALA A 231 11.57 -29.61 10.32
N GLN A 232 11.56 -28.47 9.64
CA GLN A 232 10.94 -28.28 8.32
C GLN A 232 11.96 -27.75 7.34
N VAL A 233 12.12 -28.44 6.22
CA VAL A 233 13.04 -28.08 5.14
C VAL A 233 12.24 -27.63 3.93
N VAL A 234 12.67 -26.54 3.32
CA VAL A 234 12.07 -25.98 2.11
C VAL A 234 13.16 -25.65 1.10
N ARG A 235 13.07 -26.20 -0.11
CA ARG A 235 14.04 -26.01 -1.19
C ARG A 235 13.41 -25.21 -2.33
N ILE A 236 14.13 -24.20 -2.79
CA ILE A 236 13.77 -23.42 -3.97
C ILE A 236 14.35 -24.12 -5.20
N GLU A 237 13.53 -24.87 -5.93
CA GLU A 237 13.95 -25.57 -7.14
C GLU A 237 14.07 -24.61 -8.32
N GLN A 238 13.06 -23.76 -8.47
CA GLN A 238 12.94 -22.86 -9.59
C GLN A 238 12.31 -21.57 -9.10
N LEU A 239 12.96 -20.46 -9.43
CA LEU A 239 12.33 -19.18 -9.22
C LEU A 239 11.40 -18.88 -10.39
N PRO A 240 10.28 -18.19 -10.12
CA PRO A 240 9.48 -17.74 -11.22
C PRO A 240 10.34 -16.87 -12.14
N SER A 241 10.20 -17.05 -13.45
CA SER A 241 10.83 -16.17 -14.45
C SER A 241 10.18 -14.78 -14.35
N LYS A 242 10.57 -14.02 -13.31
CA LYS A 242 9.95 -12.76 -12.88
C LYS A 242 8.45 -12.70 -13.23
N THR A 243 7.63 -13.72 -12.93
CA THR A 243 6.36 -14.00 -13.64
C THR A 243 5.27 -12.93 -13.63
N LYS A 244 5.37 -11.87 -12.81
CA LYS A 244 4.50 -10.71 -12.99
C LYS A 244 4.81 -9.94 -14.25
N GLU A 245 6.06 -10.02 -14.69
CA GLU A 245 6.58 -9.68 -16.00
C GLU A 245 5.97 -10.59 -17.07
N GLU A 246 5.30 -11.73 -16.83
CA GLU A 246 4.80 -12.63 -17.90
C GLU A 246 3.32 -12.46 -18.26
N VAL A 247 2.40 -12.24 -17.31
CA VAL A 247 1.05 -11.70 -17.63
C VAL A 247 1.18 -10.30 -18.22
N TYR A 248 2.10 -9.54 -17.66
CA TYR A 248 2.54 -8.25 -18.14
C TYR A 248 3.21 -8.34 -19.52
N ASN A 249 4.10 -9.30 -19.76
CA ASN A 249 4.75 -9.53 -21.06
C ASN A 249 3.72 -10.02 -22.06
N LYS A 250 2.75 -10.85 -21.66
CA LYS A 250 1.70 -11.31 -22.58
C LYS A 250 0.79 -10.17 -23.00
N LEU A 251 0.43 -9.25 -22.10
CA LEU A 251 -0.32 -8.03 -22.41
C LEU A 251 0.54 -7.00 -23.16
N SER A 252 1.81 -6.82 -22.82
CA SER A 252 2.73 -5.91 -23.51
C SER A 252 3.22 -6.44 -24.86
N GLN A 253 3.12 -7.75 -25.11
CA GLN A 253 3.36 -8.39 -26.40
C GLN A 253 2.13 -8.36 -27.31
N LEU A 254 0.94 -8.05 -26.79
CA LEU A 254 -0.22 -7.85 -27.66
C LEU A 254 0.05 -6.62 -28.54
N PRO A 255 -0.17 -6.73 -29.86
CA PRO A 255 -0.02 -5.59 -30.74
C PRO A 255 -0.99 -4.49 -30.32
N PHE A 256 -0.58 -3.25 -30.58
CA PHE A 256 -1.48 -2.12 -30.41
C PHE A 256 -2.58 -2.24 -31.45
N PRO A 257 -3.82 -1.88 -31.10
CA PRO A 257 -4.87 -1.84 -32.10
C PRO A 257 -4.50 -0.84 -33.21
N PRO A 258 -4.93 -1.09 -34.45
CA PRO A 258 -4.88 -0.07 -35.48
C PRO A 258 -5.73 1.13 -35.05
N GLU A 259 -5.60 2.25 -35.76
CA GLU A 259 -6.52 3.37 -35.55
C GLU A 259 -7.97 2.88 -35.77
N LEU A 260 -8.82 3.16 -34.78
CA LEU A 260 -10.18 2.63 -34.71
C LEU A 260 -11.18 3.72 -35.09
N GLU A 261 -11.99 3.46 -36.12
CA GLU A 261 -13.05 4.35 -36.60
C GLU A 261 -14.45 3.83 -36.18
N PRO A 262 -15.46 4.71 -36.09
CA PRO A 262 -16.86 4.30 -35.91
C PRO A 262 -17.30 3.21 -36.90
N GLY A 263 -17.92 2.15 -36.37
CA GLY A 263 -18.37 0.97 -37.11
C GLY A 263 -17.35 -0.18 -37.19
N MET A 264 -16.07 0.06 -36.86
CA MET A 264 -15.07 -1.00 -36.77
C MET A 264 -15.35 -1.95 -35.60
N LYS A 265 -14.90 -3.20 -35.72
CA LYS A 265 -15.05 -4.23 -34.69
C LYS A 265 -13.69 -4.77 -34.24
N ILE A 266 -13.50 -4.84 -32.93
CA ILE A 266 -12.29 -5.37 -32.28
C ILE A 266 -12.69 -6.32 -31.16
N ASP A 267 -12.29 -7.59 -31.25
CA ASP A 267 -12.52 -8.62 -30.21
C ASP A 267 -13.97 -8.69 -29.66
N GLY A 268 -14.96 -8.47 -30.54
CA GLY A 268 -16.39 -8.46 -30.20
C GLY A 268 -16.90 -7.14 -29.61
N TYR A 269 -16.17 -6.05 -29.78
CA TYR A 269 -16.58 -4.68 -29.47
C TYR A 269 -16.70 -3.86 -30.74
N GLU A 270 -17.86 -3.27 -30.99
CA GLU A 270 -18.12 -2.36 -32.11
C GLU A 270 -17.91 -0.91 -31.66
N ILE A 271 -17.05 -0.17 -32.35
CA ILE A 271 -16.75 1.22 -32.04
C ILE A 271 -17.93 2.09 -32.47
N ILE A 272 -18.49 2.85 -31.54
CA ILE A 272 -19.60 3.77 -31.79
C ILE A 272 -19.06 5.15 -32.14
N GLN A 273 -18.14 5.67 -31.32
CA GLN A 273 -17.54 6.99 -31.51
C GLN A 273 -16.23 7.12 -30.73
N GLU A 274 -15.40 8.06 -31.15
CA GLU A 274 -14.25 8.55 -30.38
C GLU A 274 -14.71 9.48 -29.26
N ILE A 275 -14.21 9.26 -28.04
CA ILE A 275 -14.48 10.13 -26.88
C ILE A 275 -13.31 11.10 -26.70
N ASN A 276 -12.07 10.58 -26.71
CA ASN A 276 -10.87 11.38 -26.52
C ASN A 276 -9.65 10.71 -27.14
N LEU A 277 -8.94 11.44 -27.98
CA LEU A 277 -7.64 11.06 -28.54
C LEU A 277 -6.56 11.93 -27.91
N SER A 278 -5.89 11.41 -26.90
CA SER A 278 -4.76 12.09 -26.26
C SER A 278 -3.44 11.51 -26.73
N ALA A 279 -2.35 12.26 -26.57
CA ALA A 279 -1.00 11.75 -26.86
C ALA A 279 -0.73 10.43 -26.12
N ARG A 280 -1.26 10.29 -24.90
CA ARG A 280 -1.02 9.16 -23.99
C ARG A 280 -1.96 7.98 -24.26
N SER A 281 -3.25 8.17 -24.49
CA SER A 281 -4.21 7.08 -24.71
C SER A 281 -5.38 7.50 -25.60
N GLN A 282 -5.99 6.53 -26.27
CA GLN A 282 -7.20 6.73 -27.07
C GLN A 282 -8.39 6.07 -26.37
N ILE A 283 -9.51 6.78 -26.33
CA ILE A 283 -10.71 6.40 -25.59
C ILE A 283 -11.90 6.42 -26.54
N TYR A 284 -12.58 5.29 -26.64
CA TYR A 284 -13.70 5.07 -27.55
C TYR A 284 -14.95 4.68 -26.76
N LEU A 285 -16.11 5.15 -27.21
CA LEU A 285 -17.38 4.52 -26.85
C LEU A 285 -17.54 3.29 -27.74
N ALA A 286 -17.73 2.13 -27.14
CA ALA A 286 -17.94 0.87 -27.84
C ALA A 286 -19.19 0.16 -27.35
N LYS A 287 -19.71 -0.73 -28.18
CA LYS A 287 -20.81 -1.61 -27.88
C LYS A 287 -20.33 -3.05 -27.90
N ASP A 288 -20.56 -3.76 -26.81
CA ASP A 288 -20.35 -5.21 -26.81
C ASP A 288 -21.37 -5.87 -27.75
N THR A 289 -20.88 -6.60 -28.75
CA THR A 289 -21.75 -7.21 -29.78
C THR A 289 -22.58 -8.38 -29.26
N GLU A 290 -22.20 -9.00 -28.14
CA GLU A 290 -22.95 -10.12 -27.55
C GLU A 290 -24.03 -9.62 -26.58
N THR A 291 -23.69 -8.68 -25.70
CA THR A 291 -24.60 -8.19 -24.65
C THR A 291 -25.40 -6.96 -25.08
N GLY A 292 -24.95 -6.25 -26.11
CA GLY A 292 -25.50 -4.97 -26.53
C GLY A 292 -25.16 -3.80 -25.61
N GLN A 293 -24.34 -4.02 -24.57
CA GLN A 293 -24.01 -3.02 -23.57
C GLN A 293 -23.03 -1.96 -24.13
N GLU A 294 -23.33 -0.67 -23.87
CA GLU A 294 -22.39 0.44 -24.10
C GLU A 294 -21.31 0.47 -23.01
N LEU A 295 -20.05 0.62 -23.42
CA LEU A 295 -18.88 0.66 -22.56
C LEU A 295 -17.80 1.56 -23.15
N VAL A 296 -16.78 1.87 -22.36
CA VAL A 296 -15.60 2.58 -22.84
C VAL A 296 -14.51 1.56 -23.15
N LEU A 297 -13.93 1.66 -24.34
CA LEU A 297 -12.75 0.91 -24.75
C LEU A 297 -11.56 1.86 -24.76
N LYS A 298 -10.57 1.59 -23.92
CA LYS A 298 -9.34 2.38 -23.80
C LYS A 298 -8.19 1.60 -24.42
N THR A 299 -7.45 2.25 -25.31
CA THR A 299 -6.28 1.71 -26.00
C THR A 299 -5.05 2.58 -25.71
N PRO A 300 -3.84 1.99 -25.72
CA PRO A 300 -2.62 2.77 -25.68
C PRO A 300 -2.43 3.54 -26.98
N SER A 301 -1.82 4.72 -26.91
CA SER A 301 -1.48 5.50 -28.09
C SER A 301 -0.23 4.94 -28.78
N GLN A 302 -0.25 4.81 -30.11
CA GLN A 302 0.91 4.33 -30.88
C GLN A 302 2.19 5.15 -30.63
N ASN A 303 2.08 6.41 -30.21
CA ASN A 303 3.23 7.26 -29.87
C ASN A 303 4.07 6.72 -28.70
N TYR A 304 3.54 5.80 -27.91
CA TYR A 304 4.20 5.21 -26.74
C TYR A 304 4.37 3.69 -26.87
N SER A 305 4.33 3.14 -28.09
CA SER A 305 4.53 1.69 -28.32
C SER A 305 5.89 1.18 -27.82
N ASP A 306 6.89 2.05 -27.86
CA ASP A 306 8.28 1.72 -27.55
C ASP A 306 8.69 2.15 -26.14
N ASP A 307 7.76 2.65 -25.31
CA ASP A 307 7.99 3.07 -23.93
C ASP A 307 7.53 1.98 -22.95
N PRO A 308 8.46 1.18 -22.40
CA PRO A 308 8.11 0.08 -21.50
C PRO A 308 7.49 0.56 -20.18
N TRP A 309 7.81 1.77 -19.72
CA TRP A 309 7.28 2.33 -18.48
C TRP A 309 5.85 2.83 -18.63
N TYR A 310 5.54 3.41 -19.80
CA TYR A 310 4.17 3.77 -20.14
C TYR A 310 3.28 2.52 -20.26
N LEU A 311 3.76 1.50 -20.98
CA LEU A 311 3.10 0.21 -21.10
C LEU A 311 2.83 -0.41 -19.73
N ASP A 312 3.78 -0.22 -18.80
CA ASP A 312 3.63 -0.68 -17.43
C ASP A 312 2.43 -0.08 -16.74
N GLY A 313 2.37 1.25 -16.77
CA GLY A 313 1.28 2.01 -16.20
C GLY A 313 -0.07 1.60 -16.79
N PHE A 314 -0.13 1.35 -18.11
CA PHE A 314 -1.36 0.98 -18.79
C PHE A 314 -1.90 -0.39 -18.36
N VAL A 315 -1.04 -1.42 -18.33
CA VAL A 315 -1.43 -2.77 -17.89
C VAL A 315 -1.79 -2.78 -16.40
N ARG A 316 -1.03 -2.03 -15.60
CA ARG A 316 -1.28 -1.88 -14.16
C ARG A 316 -2.62 -1.21 -13.88
N GLU A 317 -3.00 -0.22 -14.69
CA GLU A 317 -4.29 0.46 -14.60
C GLU A 317 -5.46 -0.53 -14.72
N GLU A 318 -5.46 -1.39 -15.75
CA GLU A 318 -6.47 -2.43 -15.93
C GLU A 318 -6.52 -3.36 -14.71
N TRP A 319 -5.36 -3.84 -14.27
CA TRP A 319 -5.25 -4.82 -13.19
C TRP A 319 -5.78 -4.27 -11.86
N ILE A 320 -5.45 -3.01 -11.55
CA ILE A 320 -5.93 -2.33 -10.33
C ILE A 320 -7.42 -2.06 -10.47
N GLY A 321 -7.86 -1.51 -11.59
CA GLY A 321 -9.25 -1.16 -11.85
C GLY A 321 -10.21 -2.35 -11.69
N GLN A 322 -9.80 -3.57 -12.07
CA GLN A 322 -10.61 -4.79 -11.91
C GLN A 322 -10.83 -5.21 -10.45
N ARG A 323 -9.98 -4.76 -9.51
CA ARG A 323 -10.04 -5.12 -8.09
C ARG A 323 -10.67 -4.04 -7.22
N LEU A 324 -10.86 -2.85 -7.77
CA LEU A 324 -11.51 -1.76 -7.07
C LEU A 324 -13.04 -1.91 -7.16
N SER A 325 -13.70 -1.74 -6.01
CA SER A 325 -15.17 -1.80 -5.93
C SER A 325 -15.69 -0.71 -4.99
N HIS A 326 -16.33 0.30 -5.57
CA HIS A 326 -17.05 1.35 -4.85
C HIS A 326 -17.94 2.13 -5.84
N PRO A 327 -19.14 2.60 -5.46
CA PRO A 327 -20.02 3.35 -6.36
C PRO A 327 -19.40 4.60 -6.97
N GLY A 328 -18.51 5.28 -6.23
CA GLY A 328 -17.77 6.46 -6.69
C GLY A 328 -16.46 6.18 -7.45
N LEU A 329 -16.17 4.93 -7.79
CA LEU A 329 -15.03 4.55 -8.63
C LEU A 329 -15.55 3.99 -9.96
N MET A 330 -14.83 4.26 -11.05
CA MET A 330 -15.12 3.67 -12.34
C MET A 330 -14.91 2.17 -12.32
N LYS A 331 -15.90 1.41 -12.77
CA LYS A 331 -15.81 -0.05 -12.92
C LYS A 331 -14.97 -0.40 -14.14
N THR A 332 -13.94 -1.20 -13.94
CA THR A 332 -13.20 -1.85 -15.03
C THR A 332 -13.74 -3.27 -15.22
N TYR A 333 -14.03 -3.65 -16.46
CA TYR A 333 -14.56 -4.98 -16.77
C TYR A 333 -13.42 -5.96 -17.02
N LYS A 334 -13.58 -7.18 -16.49
CA LYS A 334 -12.73 -8.32 -16.83
C LYS A 334 -13.24 -8.93 -18.13
N SER A 335 -12.38 -8.99 -19.15
CA SER A 335 -12.70 -9.70 -20.39
C SER A 335 -12.47 -11.20 -20.20
N ASN A 336 -13.46 -12.01 -20.62
CA ASN A 336 -13.32 -13.47 -20.70
C ASN A 336 -13.01 -13.93 -22.14
N ARG A 337 -12.83 -12.99 -23.08
CA ARG A 337 -12.51 -13.28 -24.49
C ARG A 337 -11.00 -13.25 -24.71
N PRO A 338 -10.46 -14.08 -25.63
CA PRO A 338 -9.07 -13.95 -26.06
C PRO A 338 -8.86 -12.58 -26.71
N LYS A 339 -7.95 -11.78 -26.17
CA LYS A 339 -7.56 -10.48 -26.74
C LYS A 339 -6.55 -10.69 -27.86
N GLN A 340 -6.78 -10.07 -29.02
CA GLN A 340 -5.81 -9.98 -30.11
C GLN A 340 -4.97 -8.71 -30.04
N PHE A 341 -5.47 -7.68 -29.33
CA PHE A 341 -4.81 -6.38 -29.19
C PHE A 341 -4.77 -5.91 -27.74
N LEU A 342 -3.85 -4.98 -27.43
CA LEU A 342 -3.77 -4.36 -26.12
C LEU A 342 -4.86 -3.29 -25.94
N TYR A 343 -5.86 -3.58 -25.11
CA TYR A 343 -6.91 -2.65 -24.69
C TYR A 343 -7.52 -3.12 -23.37
N PHE A 344 -8.27 -2.25 -22.70
CA PHE A 344 -9.17 -2.65 -21.62
C PHE A 344 -10.50 -1.90 -21.68
N THR A 345 -11.51 -2.46 -21.04
CA THR A 345 -12.89 -1.96 -21.09
C THR A 345 -13.36 -1.49 -19.73
N THR A 346 -14.04 -0.35 -19.68
CA THR A 346 -14.58 0.25 -18.45
C THR A 346 -16.04 0.64 -18.64
N GLU A 347 -16.74 0.95 -17.54
CA GLU A 347 -18.11 1.46 -17.63
C GLU A 347 -18.16 2.79 -18.39
N TYR A 348 -19.18 2.95 -19.24
CA TYR A 348 -19.46 4.24 -19.86
C TYR A 348 -20.26 5.12 -18.90
N ILE A 349 -19.71 6.28 -18.57
CA ILE A 349 -20.30 7.21 -17.61
C ILE A 349 -20.84 8.43 -18.37
N LYS A 350 -22.16 8.60 -18.35
CA LYS A 350 -22.83 9.79 -18.88
C LYS A 350 -22.75 10.91 -17.83
N GLY A 351 -22.05 11.99 -18.17
CA GLY A 351 -21.76 13.09 -17.26
C GLY A 351 -20.68 14.01 -17.81
N GLN A 352 -20.14 14.87 -16.93
CA GLN A 352 -19.07 15.81 -17.27
C GLN A 352 -17.98 15.80 -16.22
N THR A 353 -16.75 16.20 -16.58
CA THR A 353 -15.64 16.30 -15.62
C THR A 353 -15.92 17.40 -14.60
N ILE A 354 -15.28 17.34 -13.43
CA ILE A 354 -15.31 18.46 -12.48
C ILE A 354 -14.72 19.71 -13.14
N SER A 355 -13.67 19.58 -13.97
CA SER A 355 -13.09 20.72 -14.69
C SER A 355 -14.11 21.44 -15.57
N GLN A 356 -14.91 20.69 -16.35
CA GLN A 356 -15.99 21.27 -17.15
C GLN A 356 -17.10 21.83 -16.26
N TRP A 357 -17.46 21.12 -15.18
CA TRP A 357 -18.49 21.58 -14.25
C TRP A 357 -18.16 22.91 -13.58
N ILE A 358 -16.89 23.17 -13.25
CA ILE A 358 -16.42 24.44 -12.68
C ILE A 358 -16.65 25.59 -13.67
N ILE A 359 -16.41 25.36 -14.97
CA ILE A 359 -16.65 26.34 -16.03
C ILE A 359 -18.15 26.64 -16.15
N ASP A 360 -18.98 25.59 -16.14
CA ASP A 360 -20.44 25.73 -16.29
C ASP A 360 -21.11 26.32 -15.03
N ASN A 361 -20.46 26.20 -13.86
CA ASN A 361 -20.98 26.61 -12.56
C ASN A 361 -19.97 27.54 -11.85
N PRO A 362 -19.76 28.78 -12.33
CA PRO A 362 -18.74 29.67 -11.78
C PRO A 362 -19.03 30.15 -10.34
N ASN A 363 -20.30 30.07 -9.89
CA ASN A 363 -20.71 30.44 -8.54
C ASN A 363 -21.61 29.35 -7.91
N PRO A 364 -21.08 28.16 -7.61
CA PRO A 364 -21.91 27.04 -7.18
C PRO A 364 -22.35 27.22 -5.73
N PRO A 365 -23.51 26.66 -5.31
CA PRO A 365 -23.89 26.63 -3.91
C PRO A 365 -22.83 25.90 -3.07
N VAL A 366 -22.41 26.51 -1.96
CA VAL A 366 -21.39 25.92 -1.04
C VAL A 366 -21.78 24.51 -0.59
N LYS A 367 -23.08 24.29 -0.35
CA LYS A 367 -23.63 22.98 0.01
C LYS A 367 -23.35 21.91 -1.05
N MET A 368 -23.50 22.24 -2.34
CA MET A 368 -23.26 21.31 -3.45
C MET A 368 -21.80 20.88 -3.49
N VAL A 369 -20.87 21.83 -3.36
CA VAL A 369 -19.43 21.52 -3.36
C VAL A 369 -19.05 20.62 -2.17
N ARG A 370 -19.63 20.86 -0.99
CA ARG A 370 -19.43 20.02 0.20
C ARG A 370 -19.93 18.59 -0.02
N GLU A 371 -21.09 18.43 -0.66
CA GLU A 371 -21.65 17.11 -0.99
C GLU A 371 -20.76 16.36 -1.98
N LEU A 372 -20.34 17.00 -3.08
CA LEU A 372 -19.40 16.41 -4.06
C LEU A 372 -18.06 16.02 -3.41
N THR A 373 -17.50 16.90 -2.59
CA THR A 373 -16.24 16.64 -1.87
C THR A 373 -16.39 15.46 -0.89
N THR A 374 -17.54 15.35 -0.23
CA THR A 374 -17.84 14.23 0.68
C THR A 374 -17.92 12.90 -0.08
N GLN A 375 -18.56 12.89 -1.24
CA GLN A 375 -18.62 11.69 -2.09
C GLN A 375 -17.21 11.30 -2.58
N LEU A 376 -16.40 12.27 -3.01
CA LEU A 376 -15.05 12.03 -3.50
C LEU A 376 -14.14 11.49 -2.38
N ALA A 377 -14.24 12.03 -1.16
CA ALA A 377 -13.55 11.49 0.00
C ALA A 377 -13.99 10.06 0.36
N SER A 378 -15.26 9.70 0.15
CA SER A 378 -15.71 8.32 0.34
C SER A 378 -15.05 7.36 -0.66
N ALA A 379 -14.94 7.77 -1.93
CA ALA A 379 -14.27 6.99 -2.96
C ALA A 379 -12.77 6.82 -2.66
N LEU A 380 -12.07 7.91 -2.32
CA LEU A 380 -10.66 7.86 -1.90
C LEU A 380 -10.44 6.99 -0.66
N ARG A 381 -11.35 7.06 0.32
CA ARG A 381 -11.28 6.20 1.51
C ARG A 381 -11.40 4.73 1.15
N SER A 382 -12.18 4.37 0.12
CA SER A 382 -12.25 2.99 -0.38
C SER A 382 -10.89 2.54 -0.92
N LEU A 383 -10.22 3.37 -1.73
CA LEU A 383 -8.86 3.11 -2.21
C LEU A 383 -7.89 2.93 -1.03
N HIS A 384 -7.91 3.87 -0.08
CA HIS A 384 -7.00 3.88 1.06
C HIS A 384 -7.19 2.68 2.00
N ARG A 385 -8.39 2.10 2.09
CA ARG A 385 -8.65 0.85 2.84
C ARG A 385 -8.00 -0.36 2.20
N GLN A 386 -7.82 -0.31 0.89
CA GLN A 386 -7.12 -1.32 0.11
C GLN A 386 -5.61 -1.00 -0.04
N ASP A 387 -5.09 0.01 0.66
CA ASP A 387 -3.72 0.55 0.51
C ASP A 387 -3.36 0.96 -0.92
N VAL A 388 -4.38 1.45 -1.62
CA VAL A 388 -4.29 2.04 -2.93
C VAL A 388 -4.27 3.56 -2.76
N ILE A 389 -3.23 4.22 -3.25
CA ILE A 389 -3.09 5.69 -3.26
C ILE A 389 -3.30 6.16 -4.69
N HIS A 390 -4.12 7.19 -4.91
CA HIS A 390 -4.47 7.63 -6.25
C HIS A 390 -3.32 8.35 -6.97
N GLN A 391 -2.62 9.25 -6.27
CA GLN A 391 -1.43 9.98 -6.72
C GLN A 391 -1.62 11.03 -7.83
N ASP A 392 -2.57 10.85 -8.76
CA ASP A 392 -2.91 11.85 -9.80
C ASP A 392 -4.38 12.28 -9.73
N LEU A 393 -4.84 12.64 -8.54
CA LEU A 393 -6.21 13.11 -8.36
C LEU A 393 -6.31 14.59 -8.79
N LYS A 394 -7.14 14.86 -9.80
CA LYS A 394 -7.41 16.20 -10.35
C LYS A 394 -8.85 16.32 -10.84
N SER A 395 -9.30 17.54 -11.11
CA SER A 395 -10.69 17.80 -11.56
C SER A 395 -11.03 17.15 -12.91
N ASP A 396 -10.05 16.91 -13.78
CA ASP A 396 -10.24 16.16 -15.04
C ASP A 396 -10.46 14.65 -14.83
N ASN A 397 -9.95 14.09 -13.74
CA ASN A 397 -9.99 12.65 -13.45
C ASN A 397 -11.22 12.25 -12.62
N VAL A 398 -12.19 13.16 -12.45
CA VAL A 398 -13.43 12.92 -11.72
C VAL A 398 -14.61 13.42 -12.57
N LEU A 399 -15.56 12.53 -12.83
CA LEU A 399 -16.84 12.85 -13.48
C LEU A 399 -17.94 13.09 -12.46
N ILE A 400 -18.85 14.01 -12.79
CA ILE A 400 -20.16 14.16 -12.17
C ILE A 400 -21.18 13.59 -13.15
N THR A 401 -21.84 12.52 -12.72
CA THR A 401 -22.93 11.85 -13.47
C THR A 401 -24.16 12.74 -13.59
N CYS A 402 -25.06 12.41 -14.53
CA CYS A 402 -26.36 13.07 -14.66
C CYS A 402 -27.22 12.99 -13.37
N GLU A 403 -26.97 12.01 -12.49
CA GLU A 403 -27.64 11.91 -11.19
C GLU A 403 -26.93 12.69 -10.06
N GLY A 404 -25.92 13.49 -10.36
CA GLY A 404 -25.19 14.28 -9.36
C GLY A 404 -24.25 13.46 -8.47
N ARG A 405 -23.87 12.25 -8.91
CA ARG A 405 -22.87 11.40 -8.23
C ARG A 405 -21.50 11.54 -8.85
N ILE A 406 -20.46 11.47 -8.01
CA ILE A 406 -19.07 11.48 -8.49
C ILE A 406 -18.62 10.09 -8.95
N LYS A 407 -17.69 10.06 -9.91
CA LYS A 407 -16.96 8.87 -10.36
C LYS A 407 -15.50 9.25 -10.63
N ILE A 408 -14.56 8.61 -9.94
CA ILE A 408 -13.13 8.71 -10.28
C ILE A 408 -12.85 7.78 -11.47
N ILE A 409 -12.19 8.29 -12.52
CA ILE A 409 -12.06 7.60 -13.82
C ILE A 409 -10.64 7.27 -14.28
N ASP A 410 -9.59 7.68 -13.57
CA ASP A 410 -8.20 7.42 -14.00
C ASP A 410 -7.41 6.73 -12.89
N PHE A 411 -6.94 5.51 -13.17
CA PHE A 411 -6.12 4.74 -12.22
C PHE A 411 -4.67 4.57 -12.70
N GLY A 412 -4.26 5.25 -13.78
CA GLY A 412 -2.96 5.04 -14.42
C GLY A 412 -1.76 5.48 -13.56
N ALA A 413 -2.00 6.34 -12.57
CA ALA A 413 -0.98 6.79 -11.63
C ALA A 413 -1.02 6.06 -10.28
N VAL A 414 -1.98 5.15 -10.08
CA VAL A 414 -2.27 4.55 -8.79
C VAL A 414 -1.11 3.69 -8.28
N HIS A 415 -0.88 3.75 -6.97
CA HIS A 415 0.12 2.96 -6.29
C HIS A 415 -0.53 2.02 -5.27
N ALA A 416 -0.25 0.72 -5.40
CA ALA A 416 -0.68 -0.32 -4.45
C ALA A 416 0.56 -0.99 -3.85
N ALA A 417 0.67 -1.00 -2.52
CA ALA A 417 1.88 -1.47 -1.84
C ALA A 417 2.21 -2.94 -2.11
N GLY A 418 1.20 -3.82 -2.23
CA GLY A 418 1.40 -5.23 -2.63
C GLY A 418 1.94 -5.42 -4.06
N LEU A 419 1.79 -4.40 -4.92
CA LEU A 419 2.40 -4.37 -6.26
C LEU A 419 3.75 -3.66 -6.28
N ALA A 420 3.97 -2.69 -5.40
CA ALA A 420 5.24 -2.00 -5.28
C ALA A 420 6.38 -2.93 -4.84
N GLU A 421 6.08 -4.05 -4.17
CA GLU A 421 7.02 -5.14 -3.89
C GLU A 421 7.69 -5.73 -5.16
N LEU A 422 7.23 -5.36 -6.36
CA LEU A 422 7.60 -5.99 -7.64
C LEU A 422 8.30 -5.06 -8.63
N ALA A 423 8.21 -3.74 -8.45
CA ALA A 423 8.70 -2.78 -9.42
C ALA A 423 9.29 -1.55 -8.71
N SER A 424 10.49 -1.16 -9.14
CA SER A 424 11.17 0.06 -8.70
C SER A 424 10.33 1.28 -9.06
N VAL A 425 9.86 2.00 -8.04
CA VAL A 425 9.15 3.27 -8.18
C VAL A 425 10.17 4.37 -8.46
N LEU A 426 10.63 4.51 -9.70
CA LEU A 426 11.43 5.66 -10.09
C LEU A 426 11.07 6.15 -11.50
N ASP A 427 10.93 7.47 -11.55
CA ASP A 427 10.75 8.37 -12.70
C ASP A 427 9.35 8.44 -13.35
N ARG A 428 8.60 9.48 -12.96
CA ARG A 428 7.45 9.97 -13.74
C ARG A 428 7.69 11.43 -14.09
N GLN A 429 7.64 11.74 -15.39
CA GLN A 429 7.49 13.11 -15.87
C GLN A 429 6.05 13.56 -15.58
N HIS A 430 5.89 14.60 -14.76
CA HIS A 430 4.57 15.16 -14.43
C HIS A 430 4.12 16.16 -15.52
N PRO A 431 2.93 15.99 -16.13
CA PRO A 431 2.35 16.99 -17.03
C PRO A 431 2.09 18.33 -16.34
N GLU A 432 2.11 19.40 -17.13
CA GLU A 432 2.08 20.82 -16.71
C GLU A 432 0.87 21.18 -15.81
N GLY A 433 -0.30 20.59 -16.07
CA GLY A 433 -1.53 20.79 -15.29
C GLY A 433 -1.67 19.94 -14.03
N THR A 434 -0.96 18.81 -13.93
CA THR A 434 -1.00 17.93 -12.75
C THR A 434 -0.33 18.60 -11.53
N LEU A 435 0.69 19.45 -11.75
CA LEU A 435 1.49 20.07 -10.68
C LEU A 435 0.70 20.91 -9.67
N ASN A 436 -0.43 21.49 -10.08
CA ASN A 436 -1.27 22.33 -9.22
C ASN A 436 -2.06 21.50 -8.20
N TYR A 437 -2.38 20.25 -8.53
CA TYR A 437 -3.03 19.29 -7.63
C TYR A 437 -2.01 18.46 -6.85
N THR A 438 -0.81 18.25 -7.42
CA THR A 438 0.24 17.46 -6.80
C THR A 438 0.69 18.03 -5.46
N ALA A 439 0.63 17.17 -4.44
CA ALA A 439 1.11 17.48 -3.11
C ALA A 439 2.61 17.79 -3.11
N PRO A 440 3.08 18.83 -2.40
CA PRO A 440 4.47 19.30 -2.47
C PRO A 440 5.54 18.24 -2.13
N GLU A 441 5.22 17.26 -1.29
CA GLU A 441 6.12 16.17 -0.92
C GLU A 441 6.56 15.29 -2.10
N TYR A 442 5.74 15.16 -3.15
CA TYR A 442 6.13 14.46 -4.38
C TYR A 442 7.28 15.17 -5.09
N MET A 443 7.35 16.50 -5.00
CA MET A 443 8.41 17.30 -5.60
C MET A 443 9.69 17.31 -4.76
N MET A 444 9.62 16.83 -3.51
CA MET A 444 10.73 16.78 -2.56
C MET A 444 11.34 15.37 -2.43
N ASN A 445 10.90 14.40 -3.24
CA ASN A 445 11.27 12.97 -3.12
C ASN A 445 11.05 12.38 -1.72
N VAL A 446 10.12 12.94 -0.95
CA VAL A 446 9.67 12.34 0.31
C VAL A 446 8.61 11.30 -0.01
N HIS A 447 8.61 10.16 0.69
CA HIS A 447 7.61 9.11 0.49
C HIS A 447 6.19 9.68 0.66
N ALA A 448 5.48 9.82 -0.44
CA ALA A 448 4.13 10.34 -0.46
C ALA A 448 3.13 9.25 -0.06
N GLY A 449 2.24 9.58 0.88
CA GLY A 449 1.24 8.67 1.44
C GLY A 449 -0.19 9.11 1.15
N LYS A 450 -1.13 8.58 1.93
CA LYS A 450 -2.58 8.91 1.89
C LYS A 450 -2.85 10.42 2.04
N ASN A 451 -1.95 11.16 2.70
CA ASN A 451 -2.04 12.61 2.90
C ASN A 451 -1.84 13.42 1.61
N ALA A 452 -1.27 12.83 0.56
CA ALA A 452 -1.10 13.50 -0.73
C ALA A 452 -2.42 13.53 -1.52
N ASP A 453 -3.20 12.43 -1.49
CA ASP A 453 -4.57 12.42 -2.03
C ASP A 453 -5.48 13.39 -1.26
N LEU A 454 -5.26 13.55 0.05
CA LEU A 454 -5.99 14.54 0.87
C LEU A 454 -5.70 15.98 0.43
N PHE A 455 -4.44 16.30 0.14
CA PHE A 455 -4.08 17.61 -0.40
C PHE A 455 -4.77 17.84 -1.74
N SER A 456 -4.70 16.87 -2.65
CA SER A 456 -5.32 16.94 -3.98
C SER A 456 -6.83 17.13 -3.89
N LEU A 457 -7.50 16.41 -2.98
CA LEU A 457 -8.92 16.60 -2.66
C LEU A 457 -9.22 18.01 -2.15
N GLY A 458 -8.37 18.56 -1.28
CA GLY A 458 -8.48 19.92 -0.77
C GLY A 458 -8.35 20.96 -1.90
N VAL A 459 -7.42 20.75 -2.84
CA VAL A 459 -7.25 21.60 -4.03
C VAL A 459 -8.50 21.57 -4.90
N ILE A 460 -9.05 20.39 -5.20
CA ILE A 460 -10.30 20.26 -6.00
C ILE A 460 -11.47 20.94 -5.29
N ALA A 461 -11.61 20.77 -3.97
CA ALA A 461 -12.67 21.43 -3.21
C ALA A 461 -12.55 22.97 -3.23
N TYR A 462 -11.31 23.48 -3.13
CA TYR A 462 -11.00 24.90 -3.24
C TYR A 462 -11.34 25.43 -4.65
N GLU A 463 -10.92 24.71 -5.69
CA GLU A 463 -11.15 25.05 -7.08
C GLU A 463 -12.65 25.06 -7.41
N MET A 464 -13.40 24.05 -6.99
CA MET A 464 -14.87 24.02 -7.13
C MET A 464 -15.57 25.21 -6.48
N LEU A 465 -15.04 25.75 -5.38
CA LEU A 465 -15.66 26.89 -4.69
C LEU A 465 -15.32 28.23 -5.32
N THR A 466 -14.14 28.35 -5.95
CA THR A 466 -13.53 29.64 -6.31
C THR A 466 -13.19 29.81 -7.77
N GLY A 467 -13.21 28.73 -8.57
CA GLY A 467 -12.74 28.68 -9.95
C GLY A 467 -11.22 28.73 -10.12
N GLU A 468 -10.46 28.65 -9.03
CA GLU A 468 -9.04 29.03 -8.98
C GLU A 468 -8.24 28.12 -8.03
N TYR A 469 -6.90 28.14 -8.07
CA TYR A 469 -6.05 27.28 -7.22
C TYR A 469 -5.64 27.92 -5.88
N PRO A 470 -5.48 27.14 -4.78
CA PRO A 470 -5.09 27.69 -3.46
C PRO A 470 -3.68 28.31 -3.40
N TYR A 471 -2.88 28.10 -4.45
CA TYR A 471 -1.53 28.63 -4.63
C TYR A 471 -1.42 29.26 -6.02
N LYS A 472 -0.39 30.09 -6.23
CA LYS A 472 -0.04 30.55 -7.59
C LYS A 472 0.29 29.35 -8.46
N GLU A 473 -0.17 29.36 -9.71
CA GLU A 473 0.08 28.29 -10.67
C GLU A 473 1.57 28.00 -10.80
N LYS A 474 1.92 26.71 -10.76
CA LYS A 474 3.29 26.24 -10.90
C LYS A 474 3.62 26.07 -12.39
N ARG A 475 4.82 26.49 -12.83
CA ARG A 475 5.34 26.25 -14.19
C ARG A 475 6.49 25.24 -14.15
N ILE A 476 6.53 24.29 -15.10
CA ILE A 476 7.47 23.15 -15.15
C ILE A 476 8.94 23.58 -15.02
N ASN A 477 9.34 24.70 -15.64
CA ASN A 477 10.76 25.08 -15.76
C ASN A 477 11.35 25.84 -14.57
N GLN A 478 10.66 25.94 -13.41
CA GLN A 478 11.13 26.77 -12.28
C GLN A 478 10.98 26.17 -10.88
N PHE A 479 10.56 24.91 -10.74
CA PHE A 479 10.09 24.41 -9.44
C PHE A 479 10.91 23.22 -8.89
N GLU A 480 12.15 23.48 -8.45
CA GLU A 480 12.76 22.69 -7.37
C GLU A 480 12.24 23.23 -6.04
N LEU A 481 11.21 22.59 -5.48
CA LEU A 481 10.69 22.94 -4.16
C LEU A 481 11.68 22.46 -3.09
N LYS A 482 12.67 23.29 -2.75
CA LYS A 482 13.64 22.99 -1.67
C LYS A 482 13.08 23.21 -0.26
N ASN A 483 12.03 24.02 -0.13
CA ASN A 483 11.38 24.33 1.14
C ASN A 483 9.93 24.77 0.93
N TYR A 484 9.04 24.36 1.84
CA TYR A 484 7.62 24.72 1.88
C TYR A 484 7.35 26.23 2.06
N SER A 485 8.34 27.01 2.51
CA SER A 485 8.19 28.44 2.84
C SER A 485 7.66 29.32 1.70
N HIS A 486 7.83 28.92 0.45
CA HIS A 486 7.39 29.68 -0.72
C HIS A 486 5.91 29.45 -1.07
N MET A 487 5.24 28.48 -0.43
CA MET A 487 3.83 28.17 -0.69
C MET A 487 2.91 28.88 0.29
N GLN A 488 2.47 30.08 -0.08
CA GLN A 488 1.48 30.84 0.69
C GLN A 488 0.06 30.55 0.22
N TYR A 489 -0.77 30.05 1.13
CA TYR A 489 -2.18 29.76 0.87
C TYR A 489 -2.97 31.05 0.63
N ILE A 490 -3.69 31.10 -0.49
CA ILE A 490 -4.60 32.19 -0.84
C ILE A 490 -5.98 31.85 -0.27
N SER A 491 -6.45 32.62 0.71
CA SER A 491 -7.77 32.41 1.32
C SER A 491 -8.88 32.39 0.26
N ALA A 492 -9.75 31.37 0.33
CA ALA A 492 -10.91 31.24 -0.53
C ALA A 492 -11.86 32.45 -0.38
N ARG A 493 -11.91 33.05 0.82
CA ARG A 493 -12.70 34.27 1.10
C ARG A 493 -12.21 35.51 0.36
N LYS A 494 -10.94 35.54 -0.06
CA LYS A 494 -10.43 36.64 -0.91
C LYS A 494 -11.02 36.57 -2.33
N ARG A 495 -11.32 35.36 -2.81
CA ARG A 495 -11.91 35.13 -4.13
C ARG A 495 -13.43 35.11 -4.09
N ARG A 496 -13.99 34.59 -3.01
CA ARG A 496 -15.43 34.40 -2.81
C ARG A 496 -15.82 34.72 -1.36
N PRO A 497 -16.21 35.98 -1.06
CA PRO A 497 -16.44 36.47 0.31
C PRO A 497 -17.60 35.80 1.07
N ASP A 498 -18.57 35.19 0.38
CA ASP A 498 -19.69 34.46 1.00
C ASP A 498 -19.28 33.11 1.62
N ILE A 499 -18.04 32.64 1.37
CA ILE A 499 -17.53 31.42 2.00
C ILE A 499 -17.36 31.65 3.51
N PRO A 500 -17.99 30.81 4.36
CA PRO A 500 -17.78 30.85 5.81
C PRO A 500 -16.32 30.64 6.21
N ALA A 501 -15.86 31.36 7.24
CA ALA A 501 -14.49 31.28 7.76
C ALA A 501 -14.05 29.85 8.12
N TRP A 502 -14.98 29.04 8.62
CA TRP A 502 -14.72 27.65 8.98
C TRP A 502 -14.45 26.74 7.78
N ILE A 503 -15.05 27.01 6.62
CA ILE A 503 -14.75 26.30 5.37
C ILE A 503 -13.35 26.66 4.87
N ASP A 504 -13.01 27.96 4.82
CA ASP A 504 -11.67 28.37 4.39
C ASP A 504 -10.57 27.84 5.32
N THR A 505 -10.84 27.75 6.62
CA THR A 505 -9.91 27.15 7.59
C THR A 505 -9.71 25.66 7.33
N ALA A 506 -10.78 24.92 7.02
CA ALA A 506 -10.70 23.50 6.66
C ALA A 506 -9.90 23.30 5.37
N LEU A 507 -10.15 24.11 4.33
CA LEU A 507 -9.42 24.08 3.06
C LEU A 507 -7.93 24.41 3.26
N LYS A 508 -7.62 25.45 4.04
CA LYS A 508 -6.25 25.84 4.38
C LYS A 508 -5.48 24.72 5.07
N LYS A 509 -6.12 24.00 5.99
CA LYS A 509 -5.51 22.86 6.69
C LYS A 509 -5.34 21.65 5.76
N ALA A 510 -6.33 21.34 4.94
CA ALA A 510 -6.23 20.24 3.97
C ALA A 510 -5.13 20.49 2.93
N CYS A 511 -4.99 21.74 2.48
CA CYS A 511 -3.98 22.16 1.52
C CYS A 511 -2.63 22.51 2.15
N ALA A 512 -2.41 22.31 3.45
CA ALA A 512 -1.15 22.73 4.09
C ALA A 512 0.07 22.12 3.37
N PRO A 513 1.12 22.89 2.99
CA PRO A 513 2.23 22.33 2.22
C PRO A 513 2.95 21.20 2.95
N ASP A 514 3.16 21.36 4.26
CA ASP A 514 3.71 20.35 5.16
C ASP A 514 2.65 19.27 5.48
N PRO A 515 2.89 17.99 5.13
CA PRO A 515 1.96 16.90 5.40
C PRO A 515 1.63 16.72 6.89
N ALA A 516 2.53 17.08 7.80
CA ALA A 516 2.31 16.96 9.24
C ALA A 516 1.28 17.98 9.78
N LYS A 517 1.04 19.07 9.03
CA LYS A 517 0.05 20.10 9.36
C LYS A 517 -1.33 19.83 8.75
N ARG A 518 -1.44 18.83 7.88
CA ARG A 518 -2.72 18.41 7.29
C ARG A 518 -3.54 17.56 8.26
N TYR A 519 -4.77 17.28 7.88
CA TYR A 519 -5.58 16.28 8.56
C TYR A 519 -4.94 14.90 8.45
N ARG A 520 -5.09 14.08 9.49
CA ARG A 520 -4.56 12.71 9.49
C ARG A 520 -5.47 11.76 8.72
N LEU A 521 -6.77 12.04 8.72
CA LEU A 521 -7.80 11.22 8.09
C LEU A 521 -8.69 12.08 7.19
N LEU A 522 -9.11 11.52 6.04
CA LEU A 522 -10.11 12.15 5.16
C LEU A 522 -11.41 12.49 5.90
N SER A 523 -11.83 11.66 6.86
CA SER A 523 -13.03 11.90 7.66
C SER A 523 -12.94 13.13 8.55
N GLU A 524 -11.74 13.47 9.05
CA GLU A 524 -11.54 14.69 9.84
C GLU A 524 -11.70 15.93 8.96
N PHE A 525 -11.14 15.90 7.74
CA PHE A 525 -11.32 16.98 6.77
C PHE A 525 -12.80 17.15 6.41
N ILE A 526 -13.50 16.06 6.07
CA ILE A 526 -14.92 16.11 5.72
C ILE A 526 -15.80 16.56 6.88
N HIS A 527 -15.46 16.19 8.12
CA HIS A 527 -16.17 16.66 9.30
C HIS A 527 -16.05 18.17 9.45
N ASP A 528 -14.82 18.71 9.37
CA ASP A 528 -14.56 20.14 9.46
C ASP A 528 -15.16 20.94 8.29
N LEU A 529 -15.17 20.36 7.08
CA LEU A 529 -15.80 20.95 5.90
C LEU A 529 -17.34 20.92 5.97
N ASN A 530 -17.93 20.15 6.88
CA ASN A 530 -19.38 20.04 7.02
C ASN A 530 -19.96 20.61 8.31
N THR A 531 -19.13 20.88 9.31
CA THR A 531 -19.57 21.29 10.64
C THR A 531 -19.24 22.76 10.85
N PRO A 532 -20.25 23.64 10.98
CA PRO A 532 -20.00 25.03 11.35
C PRO A 532 -19.22 25.10 12.66
N LYS A 533 -18.19 25.93 12.69
CA LYS A 533 -17.45 26.26 13.90
C LYS A 533 -17.45 27.77 14.08
N ASP A 534 -17.61 28.21 15.31
CA ASP A 534 -17.36 29.59 15.70
C ASP A 534 -15.85 29.81 15.64
N ILE A 535 -15.39 30.21 14.47
CA ILE A 535 -14.04 30.71 14.30
C ILE A 535 -14.17 32.20 14.57
N GLU A 536 -13.61 32.65 15.69
CA GLU A 536 -13.34 34.06 15.86
C GLU A 536 -12.56 34.50 14.62
N ASP A 537 -13.16 35.39 13.81
CA ASP A 537 -12.50 36.06 12.71
C ASP A 537 -11.36 36.86 13.36
N THR A 538 -10.23 36.19 13.58
CA THR A 538 -8.98 36.83 13.88
C THR A 538 -8.65 37.57 12.60
N GLU A 539 -9.18 38.80 12.49
CA GLU A 539 -8.81 39.73 11.44
C GLU A 539 -7.29 39.66 11.35
N HIS A 540 -6.79 39.09 10.25
CA HIS A 540 -5.37 39.11 9.94
C HIS A 540 -4.93 40.55 10.15
N PHE A 541 -4.00 40.77 11.08
CA PHE A 541 -3.42 42.09 11.33
C PHE A 541 -3.00 42.68 9.98
N LYS A 542 -3.81 43.57 9.43
CA LYS A 542 -3.47 44.27 8.19
C LYS A 542 -2.42 45.31 8.57
N PRO A 543 -1.20 45.23 8.04
CA PRO A 543 -0.18 46.25 8.30
C PRO A 543 -0.75 47.65 8.01
N LEU A 544 -0.30 48.66 8.76
CA LEU A 544 -0.75 50.04 8.59
C LEU A 544 -0.66 50.53 7.13
N LEU A 545 0.34 50.05 6.38
CA LEU A 545 0.50 50.32 4.96
C LEU A 545 -0.70 49.89 4.11
N GLU A 546 -1.32 48.75 4.41
CA GLU A 546 -2.51 48.25 3.69
C GLU A 546 -3.82 48.82 4.26
N ARG A 547 -3.86 49.08 5.58
CA ARG A 547 -5.07 49.58 6.27
C ARG A 547 -5.30 51.08 6.05
N ASN A 548 -4.24 51.88 6.03
CA ASN A 548 -4.27 53.31 5.80
C ASN A 548 -2.93 53.79 5.22
N PRO A 549 -2.73 53.63 3.89
CA PRO A 549 -1.44 53.95 3.25
C PRO A 549 -1.04 55.41 3.45
N VAL A 550 -2.01 56.33 3.51
CA VAL A 550 -1.75 57.76 3.74
C VAL A 550 -1.16 57.98 5.13
N LEU A 551 -1.76 57.40 6.17
CA LEU A 551 -1.27 57.55 7.55
C LEU A 551 0.11 56.91 7.73
N PHE A 552 0.36 55.77 7.09
CA PHE A 552 1.67 55.12 7.12
C PHE A 552 2.77 56.02 6.53
N TRP A 553 2.53 56.61 5.36
CA TRP A 553 3.49 57.52 4.72
C TRP A 553 3.64 58.85 5.48
N GLN A 554 2.58 59.37 6.08
CA GLN A 554 2.65 60.54 6.95
C GLN A 554 3.51 60.29 8.19
N ALA A 555 3.33 59.15 8.88
CA ALA A 555 4.08 58.80 10.08
C ALA A 555 5.57 58.55 9.77
N THR A 556 5.87 57.81 8.72
CA THR A 556 7.26 57.54 8.29
C THR A 556 7.99 58.81 7.85
N THR A 557 7.31 59.69 7.10
CA THR A 557 7.89 60.99 6.71
C THR A 557 8.13 61.89 7.91
N THR A 558 7.17 61.96 8.85
CA THR A 558 7.30 62.76 10.07
C THR A 558 8.46 62.26 10.94
N LEU A 559 8.57 60.94 11.12
CA LEU A 559 9.68 60.34 11.86
C LEU A 559 11.03 60.64 11.18
N SER A 560 11.09 60.55 9.85
CA SER A 560 12.29 60.90 9.09
C SER A 560 12.70 62.36 9.31
N VAL A 561 11.76 63.31 9.28
CA VAL A 561 12.03 64.73 9.56
C VAL A 561 12.56 64.93 10.98
N VAL A 562 11.93 64.31 11.98
CA VAL A 562 12.37 64.40 13.39
C VAL A 562 13.77 63.84 13.57
N VAL A 563 14.07 62.67 12.97
CA VAL A 563 15.41 62.07 13.02
C VAL A 563 16.44 62.96 12.34
N ASN A 564 16.13 63.52 11.17
CA ASN A 564 17.03 64.44 10.48
C ASN A 564 17.29 65.73 11.27
N ILE A 565 16.27 66.30 11.92
CA ILE A 565 16.43 67.47 12.81
C ILE A 565 17.30 67.10 14.01
N GLY A 566 17.07 65.94 14.63
CA GLY A 566 17.89 65.44 15.75
C GLY A 566 19.34 65.21 15.35
N LEU A 567 19.60 64.64 14.17
CA LEU A 567 20.95 64.47 13.62
C LEU A 567 21.60 65.82 13.32
N LEU A 568 20.87 66.76 12.70
CA LEU A 568 21.37 68.11 12.46
C LEU A 568 21.73 68.84 13.74
N TRP A 569 20.92 68.68 14.80
CA TRP A 569 21.21 69.24 16.13
C TRP A 569 22.37 68.54 16.84
N TYR A 570 22.61 67.27 16.56
CA TYR A 570 23.74 66.51 17.11
C TYR A 570 25.07 66.84 16.41
N PHE A 571 25.02 67.21 15.13
CA PHE A 571 26.21 67.53 14.31
C PHE A 571 26.49 69.03 14.14
N MET A 572 25.60 69.92 14.62
CA MET A 572 25.87 71.34 14.88
C MET A 572 26.34 71.52 16.32
#